data_AF-A0A1S1PMG5-F1
#
_entry.id   AF-A0A1S1PMG5-F1
#
_cell.length_a   1.000
_cell.length_b   1.000
_cell.length_c   1.000
_cell.angle_alpha   90.00
_cell.angle_beta   90.00
_cell.angle_gamma   90.00
#
_symmetry.space_group_name_H-M   'P 1'
#
loop_
_entity.id
_entity.type
_entity.pdbx_description
1 polymer ?
#
loop_
_entity_poly.entity_id
_entity_poly.type
_entity_poly.pdbx_seq_one_letter_code
_entity_poly.pdbx_strand_id
1 'polypeptide(L)'
;MPDPYAVAPRAVEIFDAVRDHAEYDRLRASALRHVARWVTFTGLPLIAGWDAEVDGPDLVVEGVKVLAMRAAVYEQIGDERLAGLEVPAPVEEIVHALAARFTVLSRVQQDLDVVFVDGTGREPAGHDEGYDEDGYTDQVYAAATWGAIPRRYWIGQEETRRRLSVLFEHYESIGIQEGGQSHFFTFSASR
;
A
#
# COMPACT_ATOMS: atom_id res chain seq x y z
N MET A 1 -3.93 -5.53 -19.54
CA MET A 1 -2.70 -5.52 -18.73
C MET A 1 -1.57 -6.14 -19.55
N PRO A 2 -0.31 -5.69 -19.42
CA PRO A 2 0.85 -6.31 -20.08
C PRO A 2 1.12 -7.72 -19.55
N ASP A 3 1.96 -8.51 -20.21
CA ASP A 3 2.34 -9.85 -19.74
C ASP A 3 3.07 -9.79 -18.39
N PRO A 4 2.59 -10.45 -17.31
CA PRO A 4 3.25 -10.46 -16.02
C PRO A 4 4.72 -10.89 -16.07
N TYR A 5 5.07 -11.85 -16.94
CA TYR A 5 6.45 -12.35 -17.08
C TYR A 5 7.37 -11.36 -17.79
N ALA A 6 6.81 -10.43 -18.56
CA ALA A 6 7.56 -9.33 -19.15
C ALA A 6 7.75 -8.16 -18.16
N VAL A 7 6.78 -7.93 -17.27
CA VAL A 7 6.84 -6.88 -16.23
C VAL A 7 7.79 -7.25 -15.11
N ALA A 8 7.73 -8.50 -14.65
CA ALA A 8 8.41 -8.96 -13.44
C ALA A 8 9.92 -8.68 -13.39
N PRO A 9 10.74 -8.97 -14.44
CA PRO A 9 12.17 -8.69 -14.41
C PRO A 9 12.47 -7.21 -14.16
N ARG A 10 11.71 -6.32 -14.82
CA ARG A 10 11.86 -4.88 -14.65
C ARG A 10 11.43 -4.41 -13.27
N ALA A 11 10.36 -4.99 -12.71
CA ALA A 11 9.95 -4.70 -11.34
C ALA A 11 11.04 -5.11 -10.31
N VAL A 12 11.73 -6.24 -10.53
CA VAL A 12 12.87 -6.66 -9.69
C VAL A 12 14.02 -5.66 -9.77
N GLU A 13 14.41 -5.25 -10.98
CA GLU A 13 15.47 -4.26 -11.18
C GLU A 13 15.17 -2.95 -10.46
N ILE A 14 13.95 -2.42 -10.58
CA ILE A 14 13.53 -1.18 -9.92
C ILE A 14 13.53 -1.37 -8.40
N PHE A 15 13.01 -2.48 -7.91
CA PHE A 15 12.99 -2.78 -6.47
C PHE A 15 14.40 -2.82 -5.87
N ASP A 16 15.33 -3.54 -6.51
CA ASP A 16 16.71 -3.63 -6.05
C ASP A 16 17.42 -2.27 -6.14
N ALA A 17 17.21 -1.52 -7.22
CA ALA A 17 17.78 -0.18 -7.38
C ALA A 17 17.28 0.80 -6.31
N VAL A 18 16.01 0.74 -5.94
CA VAL A 18 15.45 1.54 -4.84
C VAL A 18 16.05 1.13 -3.50
N ARG A 19 16.19 -0.17 -3.23
CA ARG A 19 16.77 -0.67 -1.97
C ARG A 19 18.22 -0.26 -1.81
N ASP A 20 18.99 -0.28 -2.90
CA ASP A 20 20.41 0.02 -2.89
C ASP A 20 20.68 1.54 -3.01
N HIS A 21 19.62 2.36 -3.15
CA HIS A 21 19.71 3.81 -3.26
C HIS A 21 20.16 4.46 -1.93
N ALA A 22 20.98 5.51 -2.01
CA ALA A 22 21.52 6.21 -0.83
C ALA A 22 20.44 6.83 0.09
N GLU A 23 19.26 7.11 -0.46
CA GLU A 23 18.12 7.65 0.29
C GLU A 23 17.17 6.57 0.86
N TYR A 24 17.42 5.28 0.61
CA TYR A 24 16.51 4.19 1.00
C TYR A 24 16.24 4.15 2.51
N ASP A 25 17.29 4.19 3.32
CA ASP A 25 17.16 4.17 4.78
C ASP A 25 16.35 5.36 5.30
N ARG A 26 16.55 6.54 4.69
CA ARG A 26 15.79 7.74 5.01
C ARG A 26 14.33 7.59 4.62
N LEU A 27 14.05 7.06 3.43
CA LEU A 27 12.71 6.80 2.93
C LEU A 27 11.97 5.83 3.87
N ARG A 28 12.57 4.67 4.14
CA ARG A 28 12.06 3.63 5.05
C ARG A 28 11.78 4.19 6.44
N ALA A 29 12.76 4.82 7.09
CA ALA A 29 12.59 5.34 8.44
C ALA A 29 11.51 6.45 8.50
N SER A 30 11.34 7.23 7.44
CA SER A 30 10.35 8.29 7.38
C SER A 30 8.94 7.79 7.09
N ALA A 31 8.80 6.70 6.33
CA ALA A 31 7.53 6.00 6.13
C ALA A 31 7.06 5.33 7.43
N LEU A 32 7.95 4.66 8.16
CA LEU A 32 7.63 4.06 9.47
C LEU A 32 7.15 5.11 10.50
N ARG A 33 7.77 6.30 10.52
CA ARG A 33 7.28 7.41 11.36
C ARG A 33 5.95 7.99 10.90
N HIS A 34 5.61 7.86 9.61
CA HIS A 34 4.34 8.32 9.09
C HIS A 34 3.21 7.43 9.60
N VAL A 35 3.34 6.11 9.46
CA VAL A 35 2.34 5.15 9.94
C VAL A 35 2.16 5.16 11.46
N ALA A 36 3.14 5.63 12.23
CA ALA A 36 2.95 5.82 13.68
C ALA A 36 2.05 7.04 14.03
N ARG A 37 1.75 7.91 13.07
CA ARG A 37 1.07 9.20 13.29
C ARG A 37 -0.14 9.42 12.40
N TRP A 38 -0.16 8.79 11.23
CA TRP A 38 -1.15 8.93 10.20
C TRP A 38 -1.52 7.52 9.78
N VAL A 39 -2.63 7.04 10.33
CA VAL A 39 -3.24 5.78 9.92
C VAL A 39 -4.69 6.01 9.56
N THR A 40 -5.18 5.22 8.63
CA THR A 40 -6.60 5.13 8.34
C THR A 40 -7.27 4.13 9.29
N PHE A 41 -8.58 4.26 9.46
CA PHE A 41 -9.36 3.23 10.17
C PHE A 41 -9.59 1.97 9.33
N THR A 42 -9.25 2.01 8.03
CA THR A 42 -9.67 1.02 7.02
C THR A 42 -8.52 0.29 6.33
N GLY A 43 -7.25 0.63 6.60
CA GLY A 43 -6.08 -0.05 6.03
C GLY A 43 -5.34 -0.87 7.07
N LEU A 44 -4.33 -0.30 7.75
CA LEU A 44 -3.47 -1.04 8.70
C LEU A 44 -4.21 -1.78 9.83
N PRO A 45 -5.32 -1.26 10.40
CA PRO A 45 -6.10 -2.00 11.40
C PRO A 45 -6.71 -3.32 10.90
N LEU A 46 -6.71 -3.58 9.59
CA LEU A 46 -7.12 -4.88 9.03
C LEU A 46 -6.09 -5.98 9.33
N ILE A 47 -4.85 -5.65 9.70
CA ILE A 47 -3.85 -6.64 10.10
C ILE A 47 -4.18 -7.13 11.51
N ALA A 48 -4.42 -8.44 11.63
CA ALA A 48 -4.77 -9.05 12.91
C ALA A 48 -3.62 -8.88 13.92
N GLY A 49 -3.92 -8.20 15.03
CA GLY A 49 -2.92 -7.86 16.04
C GLY A 49 -1.84 -6.92 15.51
N TRP A 50 -2.23 -5.97 14.66
CA TRP A 50 -1.35 -4.94 14.10
C TRP A 50 -0.44 -4.33 15.16
N ASP A 51 0.86 -4.32 14.86
CA ASP A 51 1.89 -3.65 15.64
C ASP A 51 2.86 -2.93 14.69
N ALA A 52 2.95 -1.61 14.80
CA ALA A 52 3.75 -0.80 13.87
C ALA A 52 5.27 -1.07 13.96
N GLU A 53 5.78 -1.51 15.12
CA GLU A 53 7.20 -1.82 15.29
C GLU A 53 7.52 -3.20 14.71
N VAL A 54 6.60 -4.16 14.86
CA VAL A 54 6.78 -5.54 14.39
C VAL A 54 6.48 -5.68 12.90
N ASP A 55 5.32 -5.19 12.46
CA ASP A 55 4.80 -5.40 11.09
C ASP A 55 5.32 -4.34 10.10
N GLY A 56 5.60 -3.13 10.59
CA GLY A 56 5.98 -1.98 9.76
C GLY A 56 7.19 -2.23 8.85
N PRO A 57 8.32 -2.79 9.34
CA PRO A 57 9.49 -3.03 8.51
C PRO A 57 9.23 -3.89 7.26
N ASP A 58 8.46 -4.97 7.40
CA ASP A 58 8.14 -5.86 6.28
C ASP A 58 7.14 -5.20 5.33
N LEU A 59 6.16 -4.48 5.88
CA LEU A 59 5.20 -3.72 5.09
C LEU A 59 5.86 -2.67 4.19
N VAL A 60 6.91 -1.98 4.66
CA VAL A 60 7.68 -1.05 3.81
C VAL A 60 8.31 -1.78 2.63
N VAL A 61 8.81 -3.01 2.83
CA VAL A 61 9.35 -3.82 1.73
C VAL A 61 8.25 -4.12 0.71
N GLU A 62 7.06 -4.52 1.16
CA GLU A 62 5.93 -4.79 0.27
C GLU A 62 5.45 -3.53 -0.47
N GLY A 63 5.43 -2.37 0.19
CA GLY A 63 5.09 -1.09 -0.46
C GLY A 63 6.10 -0.70 -1.55
N VAL A 64 7.39 -0.93 -1.33
CA VAL A 64 8.42 -0.67 -2.36
C VAL A 64 8.31 -1.65 -3.53
N LYS A 65 7.98 -2.92 -3.28
CA LYS A 65 7.66 -3.89 -4.35
C LYS A 65 6.49 -3.42 -5.20
N VAL A 66 5.42 -2.90 -4.58
CA VAL A 66 4.28 -2.34 -5.30
C VAL A 66 4.68 -1.14 -6.14
N LEU A 67 5.42 -0.17 -5.59
CA LEU A 67 5.94 0.97 -6.36
C LEU A 67 6.76 0.51 -7.59
N ALA A 68 7.60 -0.50 -7.42
CA ALA A 68 8.40 -1.06 -8.49
C ALA A 68 7.56 -1.76 -9.56
N MET A 69 6.54 -2.54 -9.17
CA MET A 69 5.59 -3.15 -10.10
C MET A 69 4.79 -2.11 -10.87
N ARG A 70 4.27 -1.07 -10.20
CA ARG A 70 3.53 0.03 -10.83
C ARG A 70 4.38 0.77 -11.86
N ALA A 71 5.63 1.11 -11.50
CA ALA A 71 6.57 1.76 -12.40
C ALA A 71 6.88 0.88 -13.63
N ALA A 72 7.15 -0.41 -13.44
CA ALA A 72 7.42 -1.35 -14.53
C ALA A 72 6.23 -1.51 -15.48
N VAL A 73 5.00 -1.56 -14.95
CA VAL A 73 3.78 -1.59 -15.78
C VAL A 73 3.63 -0.27 -16.53
N TYR A 74 3.83 0.86 -15.86
CA TYR A 74 3.72 2.18 -16.46
C TYR A 74 4.70 2.39 -17.62
N GLU A 75 5.96 1.95 -17.48
CA GLU A 75 6.95 1.99 -18.57
C GLU A 75 6.47 1.24 -19.83
N GLN A 76 5.67 0.18 -19.69
CA GLN A 76 5.17 -0.59 -20.83
C GLN A 76 3.93 -0.01 -21.49
N ILE A 77 3.05 0.65 -20.72
CA ILE A 77 1.72 1.03 -21.22
C ILE A 77 1.44 2.54 -21.23
N GLY A 78 2.20 3.33 -20.47
CA GLY A 78 2.05 4.80 -20.36
C GLY A 78 0.71 5.27 -19.75
N ASP A 79 -0.12 4.36 -19.23
CA ASP A 79 -1.42 4.63 -18.62
C ASP A 79 -1.31 4.51 -17.10
N GLU A 80 -1.34 5.65 -16.41
CA GLU A 80 -1.25 5.77 -14.96
C GLU A 80 -2.35 4.97 -14.24
N ARG A 81 -3.59 5.06 -14.73
CA ARG A 81 -4.74 4.41 -14.09
C ARG A 81 -4.63 2.88 -14.15
N LEU A 82 -4.21 2.34 -15.29
CA LEU A 82 -4.01 0.89 -15.42
C LEU A 82 -2.76 0.41 -14.68
N ALA A 83 -1.70 1.22 -14.67
CA ALA A 83 -0.46 0.95 -13.93
C ALA A 83 -0.64 1.03 -12.41
N GLY A 84 -1.72 1.64 -11.93
CA GLY A 84 -2.05 1.74 -10.52
C GLY A 84 -2.15 0.40 -9.78
N LEU A 85 -2.38 -0.75 -10.44
CA LEU A 85 -2.48 -2.09 -9.82
C LEU A 85 -3.41 -2.21 -8.59
N GLU A 86 -4.22 -3.26 -8.57
CA GLU A 86 -4.99 -3.56 -7.36
C GLU A 86 -4.06 -4.15 -6.30
N VAL A 87 -4.06 -3.56 -5.11
CA VAL A 87 -3.30 -4.07 -3.96
C VAL A 87 -4.13 -3.99 -2.67
N PRO A 88 -3.78 -4.79 -1.65
CA PRO A 88 -4.47 -4.81 -0.36
C PRO A 88 -4.39 -3.47 0.37
N ALA A 89 -5.46 -3.07 1.05
CA ALA A 89 -5.53 -1.79 1.76
C ALA A 89 -4.35 -1.53 2.73
N PRO A 90 -3.85 -2.52 3.52
CA PRO A 90 -2.68 -2.29 4.37
C PRO A 90 -1.40 -1.98 3.57
N VAL A 91 -1.23 -2.59 2.39
CA VAL A 91 -0.07 -2.36 1.52
C VAL A 91 -0.20 -1.02 0.82
N GLU A 92 -1.41 -0.65 0.35
CA GLU A 92 -1.66 0.66 -0.26
C GLU A 92 -1.40 1.80 0.70
N GLU A 93 -1.79 1.65 1.97
CA GLU A 93 -1.54 2.67 2.99
C GLU A 93 -0.03 2.93 3.18
N ILE A 94 0.81 1.91 2.99
CA ILE A 94 2.26 2.06 3.01
C ILE A 94 2.78 2.73 1.75
N VAL A 95 2.20 2.42 0.59
CA VAL A 95 2.52 3.13 -0.66
C VAL A 95 2.21 4.61 -0.51
N HIS A 96 1.06 4.98 0.06
CA HIS A 96 0.74 6.36 0.40
C HIS A 96 1.74 6.97 1.40
N ALA A 97 2.15 6.22 2.43
CA ALA A 97 3.16 6.69 3.39
C ALA A 97 4.52 6.98 2.72
N LEU A 98 4.92 6.15 1.74
CA LEU A 98 6.12 6.35 0.93
C LEU A 98 5.97 7.56 0.00
N ALA A 99 4.84 7.67 -0.72
CA ALA A 99 4.52 8.77 -1.63
C ALA A 99 4.46 10.13 -0.89
N ALA A 100 3.95 10.13 0.34
CA ALA A 100 3.94 11.31 1.21
C ALA A 100 5.35 11.79 1.60
N ARG A 101 6.43 11.07 1.26
CA ARG A 101 7.82 11.52 1.36
C ARG A 101 8.31 12.13 0.04
N PHE A 102 7.43 12.90 -0.60
CA PHE A 102 7.60 13.50 -1.92
C PHE A 102 9.04 13.90 -2.25
N THR A 103 9.69 14.75 -1.45
CA THR A 103 11.06 15.22 -1.74
C THR A 103 12.10 14.09 -1.84
N VAL A 104 12.01 13.07 -0.98
CA VAL A 104 12.93 11.93 -1.02
C VAL A 104 12.60 11.07 -2.22
N LEU A 105 11.33 10.77 -2.43
CA LEU A 105 10.87 9.93 -3.52
C LEU A 105 11.14 10.54 -4.90
N SER A 106 11.00 11.87 -5.05
CA SER A 106 11.36 12.59 -6.29
C SER A 106 12.84 12.47 -6.64
N ARG A 107 13.75 12.45 -5.65
CA ARG A 107 15.18 12.23 -5.91
C ARG A 107 15.43 10.81 -6.39
N VAL A 108 14.85 9.82 -5.72
CA VAL A 108 14.95 8.42 -6.13
C VAL A 108 14.45 8.24 -7.58
N GLN A 109 13.29 8.83 -7.92
CA GLN A 109 12.77 8.81 -9.29
C GLN A 109 13.73 9.43 -10.30
N GLN A 110 14.28 10.60 -9.98
CA GLN A 110 15.21 11.31 -10.87
C GLN A 110 16.52 10.54 -11.06
N ASP A 111 17.08 9.99 -9.97
CA ASP A 111 18.37 9.30 -9.99
C ASP A 111 18.27 7.92 -10.68
N LEU A 112 17.11 7.26 -10.59
CA LEU A 112 16.85 5.97 -11.21
C LEU A 112 16.17 6.05 -12.59
N ASP A 113 15.77 7.25 -13.02
CA ASP A 113 15.00 7.50 -14.24
C ASP A 113 13.71 6.66 -14.32
N VAL A 114 12.91 6.69 -13.24
CA VAL A 114 11.64 5.95 -13.12
C VAL A 114 10.48 6.86 -12.72
N VAL A 115 9.27 6.50 -13.13
CA VAL A 115 8.03 7.15 -12.70
C VAL A 115 7.29 6.22 -11.74
N PHE A 116 7.19 6.63 -10.48
CA PHE A 116 6.32 5.98 -9.52
C PHE A 116 4.89 6.50 -9.67
N VAL A 117 4.01 5.58 -10.01
CA VAL A 117 2.59 5.84 -10.22
C VAL A 117 1.83 5.69 -8.90
N ASP A 118 0.93 6.62 -8.65
CA ASP A 118 -0.02 6.55 -7.55
C ASP A 118 -1.23 5.65 -7.92
N GLY A 119 -1.73 4.89 -6.94
CA GLY A 119 -2.86 3.97 -7.14
C GLY A 119 -4.22 4.66 -7.16
N THR A 120 -4.27 5.93 -6.71
CA THR A 120 -5.50 6.70 -6.48
C THR A 120 -6.40 6.85 -7.70
N GLY A 121 -5.86 6.82 -8.92
CA GLY A 121 -6.66 6.84 -10.14
C GLY A 121 -7.58 5.62 -10.33
N ARG A 122 -7.33 4.53 -9.58
CA ARG A 122 -8.11 3.29 -9.58
C ARG A 122 -8.91 3.09 -8.28
N GLU A 123 -8.83 4.01 -7.32
CA GLU A 123 -9.61 3.89 -6.08
C GLU A 123 -11.11 3.97 -6.39
N PRO A 124 -11.89 2.90 -6.20
CA PRO A 124 -13.34 3.00 -6.26
C PRO A 124 -13.84 3.98 -5.20
N ALA A 125 -14.96 4.65 -5.49
CA ALA A 125 -15.67 5.50 -4.54
C ALA A 125 -16.34 4.71 -3.38
N GLY A 126 -15.85 3.52 -3.05
CA GLY A 126 -16.40 2.60 -2.04
C GLY A 126 -15.58 1.31 -1.90
N HIS A 127 -15.89 0.48 -0.90
CA HIS A 127 -15.11 -0.73 -0.56
C HIS A 127 -15.31 -1.95 -1.51
N ASP A 128 -15.91 -1.75 -2.69
CA ASP A 128 -16.43 -2.83 -3.54
C ASP A 128 -15.55 -3.23 -4.73
N GLU A 129 -14.50 -2.47 -5.04
CA GLU A 129 -13.42 -2.89 -5.95
C GLU A 129 -12.11 -2.94 -5.15
N GLY A 130 -11.35 -4.02 -5.28
CA GLY A 130 -10.25 -4.29 -4.37
C GLY A 130 -9.44 -5.48 -4.84
N TYR A 131 -8.29 -5.65 -4.21
CA TYR A 131 -7.34 -6.69 -4.56
C TYR A 131 -7.94 -8.10 -4.57
N ASP A 132 -7.82 -8.74 -5.73
CA ASP A 132 -8.18 -10.13 -5.95
C ASP A 132 -6.95 -11.04 -5.75
N GLU A 133 -7.11 -12.07 -4.94
CA GLU A 133 -6.07 -13.08 -4.75
C GLU A 133 -5.87 -13.83 -6.08
N ASP A 134 -4.62 -14.16 -6.42
CA ASP A 134 -4.26 -14.75 -7.72
C ASP A 134 -4.56 -13.85 -8.95
N GLY A 135 -4.95 -12.59 -8.71
CA GLY A 135 -5.13 -11.56 -9.72
C GLY A 135 -3.82 -11.13 -10.39
N TYR A 136 -3.90 -10.07 -11.21
CA TYR A 136 -2.76 -9.62 -12.01
C TYR A 136 -1.52 -9.27 -11.16
N THR A 137 -1.73 -8.59 -10.03
CA THR A 137 -0.63 -8.21 -9.13
C THR A 137 0.09 -9.44 -8.57
N ASP A 138 -0.64 -10.49 -8.18
CA ASP A 138 -0.06 -11.75 -7.69
C ASP A 138 0.75 -12.46 -8.77
N GLN A 139 0.29 -12.41 -10.02
CA GLN A 139 1.01 -12.99 -11.15
C GLN A 139 2.35 -12.29 -11.38
N VAL A 140 2.39 -10.96 -11.32
CA VAL A 140 3.65 -10.19 -11.42
C VAL A 140 4.56 -10.52 -10.23
N TYR A 141 4.02 -10.54 -9.01
CA TYR A 141 4.78 -10.87 -7.80
C TYR A 141 5.41 -12.26 -7.88
N ALA A 142 4.63 -13.27 -8.30
CA ALA A 142 5.10 -14.64 -8.45
C ALA A 142 6.17 -14.75 -9.54
N ALA A 143 5.95 -14.09 -10.69
CA ALA A 143 6.92 -14.04 -11.79
C ALA A 143 8.23 -13.32 -11.41
N ALA A 144 8.17 -12.36 -10.48
CA ALA A 144 9.34 -11.65 -9.93
C ALA A 144 10.18 -12.53 -8.99
N THR A 145 9.71 -13.74 -8.64
CA THR A 145 10.42 -14.70 -7.78
C THR A 145 10.77 -14.17 -6.39
N TRP A 146 10.02 -13.19 -5.87
CA TRP A 146 10.19 -12.63 -4.51
C TRP A 146 9.80 -13.57 -3.37
N GLY A 147 9.46 -14.82 -3.69
CA GLY A 147 8.98 -15.82 -2.75
C GLY A 147 7.46 -15.81 -2.61
N ALA A 148 6.97 -16.42 -1.53
CA ALA A 148 5.55 -16.45 -1.24
C ALA A 148 5.06 -15.07 -0.79
N ILE A 149 3.92 -14.64 -1.32
CA ILE A 149 3.25 -13.41 -0.91
C ILE A 149 2.88 -13.52 0.58
N PRO A 150 3.25 -12.54 1.43
CA PRO A 150 2.93 -12.58 2.85
C PRO A 150 1.44 -12.28 3.08
N ARG A 151 0.61 -13.33 3.09
CA ARG A 151 -0.86 -13.28 3.27
C ARG A 151 -1.34 -12.64 4.58
N ARG A 152 -0.42 -12.35 5.51
CA ARG A 152 -0.72 -11.50 6.68
C ARG A 152 -1.07 -10.06 6.27
N TYR A 153 -0.35 -9.51 5.29
CA TYR A 153 -0.49 -8.15 4.79
C TYR A 153 -1.29 -8.12 3.50
N TRP A 154 -1.17 -9.18 2.70
CA TRP A 154 -1.86 -9.29 1.42
C TRP A 154 -3.23 -9.94 1.56
N ILE A 155 -4.18 -9.14 2.03
CA ILE A 155 -5.53 -9.57 2.38
C ILE A 155 -6.45 -9.44 1.17
N GLY A 156 -7.03 -10.55 0.70
CA GLY A 156 -8.03 -10.56 -0.37
C GLY A 156 -9.25 -9.69 -0.10
N GLN A 157 -9.98 -9.34 -1.15
CA GLN A 157 -11.13 -8.45 -1.08
C GLN A 157 -12.25 -8.96 -0.15
N GLU A 158 -12.58 -10.25 -0.22
CA GLU A 158 -13.62 -10.84 0.63
C GLU A 158 -13.27 -10.75 2.12
N GLU A 159 -12.03 -11.11 2.45
CA GLU A 159 -11.53 -11.05 3.83
C GLU A 159 -11.41 -9.60 4.31
N THR A 160 -11.04 -8.67 3.42
CA THR A 160 -11.05 -7.24 3.69
C THR A 160 -12.45 -6.76 4.08
N ARG A 161 -13.48 -7.10 3.29
CA ARG A 161 -14.88 -6.74 3.61
C ARG A 161 -15.31 -7.32 4.96
N ARG A 162 -14.99 -8.60 5.22
CA ARG A 162 -15.31 -9.25 6.50
C ARG A 162 -14.66 -8.53 7.69
N ARG A 163 -13.37 -8.19 7.59
CA ARG A 163 -12.63 -7.49 8.65
C ARG A 163 -13.12 -6.06 8.84
N LEU A 164 -13.43 -5.34 7.76
CA LEU A 164 -14.02 -4.00 7.84
C LEU A 164 -15.37 -4.02 8.56
N SER A 165 -16.23 -5.00 8.28
CA SER A 165 -17.52 -5.10 8.99
C SER A 165 -17.34 -5.25 10.50
N VAL A 166 -16.36 -6.05 10.95
CA VAL A 166 -16.06 -6.20 12.38
C VAL A 166 -15.48 -4.92 12.97
N LEU A 167 -14.54 -4.28 12.26
CA LEU A 167 -13.94 -3.02 12.70
C LEU A 167 -14.96 -1.89 12.79
N PHE A 168 -15.86 -1.76 11.81
CA PHE A 168 -16.91 -0.74 11.81
C PHE A 168 -17.88 -0.94 12.97
N GLU A 169 -18.30 -2.17 13.27
CA GLU A 169 -19.11 -2.43 14.48
C GLU A 169 -18.41 -1.92 15.75
N HIS A 170 -17.09 -2.16 15.88
CA HIS A 170 -16.31 -1.67 17.01
C HIS A 170 -16.16 -0.14 17.02
N TYR A 171 -15.82 0.49 15.90
CA TYR A 171 -15.65 1.93 15.79
C TYR A 171 -16.96 2.68 16.03
N GLU A 172 -18.06 2.19 15.47
CA GLU A 172 -19.39 2.78 15.66
C GLU A 172 -19.83 2.70 17.11
N SER A 173 -19.53 1.59 17.80
CA SER A 173 -19.84 1.42 19.23
C SER A 173 -19.16 2.47 20.13
N ILE A 174 -18.02 3.01 19.71
CA ILE A 174 -17.31 4.09 20.41
C ILE A 174 -17.57 5.47 19.82
N GLY A 175 -18.41 5.58 18.80
CA GLY A 175 -18.84 6.84 18.22
C GLY A 175 -18.04 7.42 17.08
N ILE A 176 -17.21 6.58 16.46
CA ILE A 176 -16.53 6.85 15.19
C ILE A 176 -17.38 6.24 14.06
N GLN A 177 -17.74 7.03 13.06
CA GLN A 177 -18.68 6.66 12.01
C GLN A 177 -17.99 6.69 10.64
N GLU A 178 -18.54 5.97 9.65
CA GLU A 178 -18.12 6.04 8.24
C GLU A 178 -16.59 5.84 8.06
N GLY A 179 -16.01 4.87 8.79
CA GLY A 179 -14.57 4.63 8.73
C GLY A 179 -13.70 5.81 9.19
N GLY A 180 -14.21 6.63 10.11
CA GLY A 180 -13.50 7.78 10.65
C GLY A 180 -13.76 9.11 9.96
N GLN A 181 -14.66 9.17 8.97
CA GLN A 181 -15.04 10.42 8.30
C GLN A 181 -15.89 11.34 9.18
N SER A 182 -16.55 10.78 10.20
CA SER A 182 -17.35 11.54 11.17
C SER A 182 -17.31 10.92 12.57
N HIS A 183 -17.57 11.72 13.61
CA HIS A 183 -17.69 11.24 14.99
C HIS A 183 -18.63 12.14 15.82
N PHE A 184 -19.20 11.63 16.92
CA PHE A 184 -20.06 12.42 17.81
C PHE A 184 -19.35 12.99 19.05
N PHE A 185 -18.02 12.83 19.17
CA PHE A 185 -17.25 13.37 20.29
C PHE A 185 -17.37 14.90 20.39
N THR A 186 -17.77 15.41 21.56
CA THR A 186 -17.84 16.85 21.84
C THR A 186 -16.58 17.39 22.51
N PHE A 187 -15.66 16.52 22.93
CA PHE A 187 -14.43 16.82 23.69
C PHE A 187 -14.65 17.68 24.96
N SER A 188 -15.90 17.83 25.42
CA SER A 188 -16.22 18.45 26.69
C SER A 188 -16.04 17.42 27.80
N ALA A 189 -15.16 17.71 28.75
CA ALA A 189 -15.08 16.90 29.96
C ALA A 189 -16.41 16.94 30.70
N SER A 190 -16.96 15.79 31.09
CA SER A 190 -18.04 15.73 32.06
C SER A 190 -17.55 16.43 33.35
N ARG A 191 -18.23 17.50 33.75
CA ARG A 191 -17.95 18.19 35.01
C ARG A 191 -18.38 17.35 36.21
#